data_AF-A0A8J5MDH7-F1
#
_entry.id   AF-A0A8J5MDH7-F1
#
_cell.length_a   1.000
_cell.length_b   1.000
_cell.length_c   1.000
_cell.angle_alpha   90.00
_cell.angle_beta   90.00
_cell.angle_gamma   90.00
#
_symmetry.space_group_name_H-M   'P 1'
#
loop_
_entity.id
_entity.type
_entity.pdbx_description
1 polymer ?
#
loop_
_entity_poly.entity_id
_entity_poly.type
_entity_poly.pdbx_seq_one_letter_code
_entity_poly.pdbx_strand_id
1 'polypeptide(L)'
;MRDQLKLNAKIVHSHVFESAVVKVINGGAMSNAEAAAVKRFEVPRCGSKRKAREEDYVAQILLAGPNKCAKNGGSVDDISYSSLLKKLPPTSNVCERLFRQCNLVLTPQCTCMLPANFELLMFLRANRNM
;
A
#
# COMPACT_ATOMS: atom_id res chain seq x y z
N MET A 1 -2.99 27.46 -0.83
CA MET A 1 -2.73 26.05 -0.44
C MET A 1 -4.00 25.44 0.10
N ARG A 2 -4.28 24.17 -0.23
CA ARG A 2 -5.44 23.44 0.30
C ARG A 2 -5.36 23.36 1.83
N ASP A 3 -6.50 23.44 2.54
CA ASP A 3 -6.53 23.49 4.01
C ASP A 3 -5.88 22.27 4.67
N GLN A 4 -5.92 21.12 4.01
CA GLN A 4 -5.29 19.88 4.47
C GLN A 4 -3.76 19.91 4.43
N LEU A 5 -3.15 20.92 3.80
CA LEU A 5 -1.70 21.09 3.65
C LEU A 5 -1.14 22.19 4.55
N LYS A 6 -1.98 22.79 5.41
CA LYS A 6 -1.51 23.78 6.39
C LYS A 6 -0.72 23.09 7.49
N LEU A 7 0.25 23.81 8.07
CA LEU A 7 1.03 23.34 9.23
C LEU A 7 0.15 22.89 10.41
N ASN A 8 -0.99 23.56 10.59
CA ASN A 8 -1.96 23.28 11.66
C ASN A 8 -3.15 22.43 11.19
N ALA A 9 -3.02 21.74 10.04
CA ALA A 9 -4.07 20.87 9.55
C ALA A 9 -4.27 19.71 10.54
N LYS A 10 -5.54 19.42 10.88
CA LYS A 10 -5.88 18.28 11.73
C LYS A 10 -5.47 16.99 11.01
N ILE A 11 -4.63 16.19 11.65
CA ILE A 11 -4.30 14.85 11.15
C ILE A 11 -5.57 13.99 11.22
N VAL A 12 -5.97 13.45 10.08
CA VAL A 12 -7.14 12.57 9.98
C VAL A 12 -6.67 11.15 10.28
N HIS A 13 -6.97 10.66 11.48
CA HIS A 13 -6.80 9.26 11.85
C HIS A 13 -8.04 8.47 11.46
N SER A 14 -7.87 7.43 10.64
CA SER A 14 -8.98 6.58 10.21
C SER A 14 -8.56 5.12 10.27
N HIS A 15 -8.68 4.53 11.45
CA HIS A 15 -8.24 3.16 11.70
C HIS A 15 -8.92 2.12 10.80
N VAL A 16 -10.20 2.32 10.45
CA VAL A 16 -10.93 1.43 9.55
C VAL A 16 -10.33 1.49 8.14
N PHE A 17 -10.00 2.69 7.65
CA PHE A 17 -9.35 2.85 6.35
C PHE A 17 -7.94 2.29 6.37
N GLU A 18 -7.12 2.65 7.37
CA GLU A 18 -5.74 2.19 7.52
C GLU A 18 -5.65 0.65 7.56
N SER A 19 -6.51 -0.01 8.35
CA SER A 19 -6.57 -1.47 8.42
C SER A 19 -6.99 -2.09 7.09
N ALA A 20 -7.98 -1.49 6.42
CA ALA A 20 -8.43 -1.94 5.11
C ALA A 20 -7.31 -1.86 4.05
N VAL A 21 -6.52 -0.78 4.03
CA VAL A 21 -5.36 -0.65 3.14
C VAL A 21 -4.34 -1.77 3.39
N VAL A 22 -4.00 -2.04 4.65
CA VAL A 22 -3.07 -3.13 5.01
C VAL A 22 -3.60 -4.48 4.56
N LYS A 23 -4.92 -4.73 4.72
CA LYS A 23 -5.56 -5.96 4.26
C LYS A 23 -5.54 -6.09 2.74
N VAL A 24 -5.76 -5.01 1.99
CA VAL A 24 -5.63 -5.00 0.52
C VAL A 24 -4.20 -5.32 0.08
N ILE A 25 -3.18 -4.78 0.76
CA ILE A 25 -1.76 -5.04 0.45
C ILE A 25 -1.41 -6.51 0.72
N ASN A 26 -1.83 -7.04 1.86
CA ASN A 26 -1.48 -8.40 2.29
C ASN A 26 -2.41 -9.49 1.71
N GLY A 27 -3.48 -9.12 1.01
CA GLY A 27 -4.47 -10.07 0.47
C GLY A 27 -5.39 -10.68 1.53
N GLY A 28 -5.63 -9.97 2.64
CA GLY A 28 -6.49 -10.42 3.75
C GLY A 28 -7.99 -10.16 3.52
N ALA A 29 -8.83 -10.88 4.27
CA ALA A 29 -10.28 -10.67 4.26
C ALA A 29 -10.67 -9.36 4.94
N MET A 30 -11.57 -8.59 4.31
CA MET A 30 -12.07 -7.31 4.81
C MET A 30 -13.52 -7.42 5.30
N SER A 31 -13.86 -6.65 6.31
CA SER A 31 -15.24 -6.44 6.76
C SER A 31 -15.98 -5.47 5.83
N ASN A 32 -17.31 -5.43 5.92
CA ASN A 32 -18.14 -4.52 5.11
C ASN A 32 -17.79 -3.04 5.34
N ALA A 33 -17.43 -2.66 6.57
CA ALA A 33 -17.02 -1.29 6.90
C ALA A 33 -15.68 -0.91 6.24
N GLU A 34 -14.75 -1.86 6.18
CA GLU A 34 -13.44 -1.70 5.53
C GLU A 34 -13.59 -1.61 4.00
N ALA A 35 -14.41 -2.48 3.40
CA ALA A 35 -14.72 -2.40 1.98
C ALA A 35 -15.35 -1.05 1.60
N ALA A 36 -16.30 -0.57 2.41
CA ALA A 36 -16.91 0.75 2.21
C ALA A 36 -15.90 1.90 2.29
N ALA A 37 -14.89 1.80 3.18
CA ALA A 37 -13.86 2.82 3.33
C ALA A 37 -12.90 2.90 2.12
N VAL A 38 -12.63 1.77 1.45
CA VAL A 38 -11.69 1.69 0.32
C VAL A 38 -12.40 1.72 -1.04
N LYS A 39 -13.74 1.77 -1.05
CA LYS A 39 -14.58 1.78 -2.24
C LYS A 39 -14.13 2.76 -3.35
N ARG A 40 -13.60 3.93 -2.98
CA ARG A 40 -13.10 4.94 -3.95
C ARG A 40 -11.89 4.48 -4.77
N PHE A 41 -11.21 3.43 -4.34
CA PHE A 41 -10.03 2.87 -4.99
C PHE A 41 -10.32 1.57 -5.72
N GLU A 42 -11.58 1.16 -5.78
CA GLU A 42 -12.02 0.04 -6.61
C GLU A 42 -11.85 0.41 -8.07
N VAL A 43 -11.22 -0.48 -8.82
CA VAL A 43 -11.06 -0.38 -10.27
C VAL A 43 -11.86 -1.52 -10.87
N PRO A 44 -12.78 -1.24 -11.82
CA PRO A 44 -13.50 -2.30 -12.49
C PRO A 44 -12.50 -3.22 -13.19
N ARG A 45 -12.55 -4.51 -12.86
CA ARG A 45 -11.76 -5.50 -13.56
C ARG A 45 -12.38 -5.70 -14.94
N CYS A 46 -11.71 -5.22 -15.98
CA CYS A 46 -12.03 -5.62 -17.35
C CYS A 46 -11.66 -7.10 -17.49
N GLY A 47 -12.59 -7.98 -17.15
CA GLY A 47 -12.45 -9.41 -17.36
C GLY A 47 -12.33 -9.67 -18.85
N SER A 48 -11.12 -9.92 -19.36
CA SER A 48 -11.02 -10.71 -20.58
C SER A 48 -11.59 -12.08 -20.21
N LYS A 49 -12.79 -12.37 -20.70
CA LYS A 49 -13.39 -13.71 -20.63
C LYS A 49 -12.42 -14.67 -21.32
N ARG A 50 -11.45 -15.22 -20.58
CA ARG A 50 -10.76 -16.42 -21.04
C ARG A 50 -11.80 -17.51 -20.96
N LYS A 51 -12.26 -17.96 -22.13
CA LYS A 51 -13.08 -19.16 -22.27
C LYS A 51 -12.42 -20.25 -21.42
N ALA A 52 -13.22 -20.91 -20.59
CA ALA A 52 -12.80 -22.10 -19.86
C ALA A 52 -12.19 -23.06 -20.89
N ARG A 53 -10.87 -23.22 -20.85
CA ARG A 53 -10.17 -24.23 -21.63
C ARG A 53 -10.21 -25.47 -20.75
N GLU A 54 -10.78 -26.54 -21.28
CA GLU A 54 -10.84 -27.86 -20.66
C GLU A 54 -9.47 -28.21 -20.05
N GLU A 55 -9.43 -28.36 -18.73
CA GLU A 55 -8.19 -28.54 -17.98
C GLU A 55 -7.70 -29.99 -18.11
N ASP A 56 -6.55 -30.15 -18.77
CA ASP A 56 -5.85 -31.42 -18.94
C ASP A 56 -5.60 -32.12 -17.59
N TYR A 57 -5.72 -33.45 -17.54
CA TYR A 57 -5.72 -34.24 -16.29
C TYR A 57 -4.45 -34.01 -15.44
N VAL A 58 -3.33 -33.74 -16.09
CA VAL A 58 -2.04 -33.40 -15.45
C VAL A 58 -2.11 -32.08 -14.68
N ALA A 59 -2.85 -31.09 -15.19
CA ALA A 59 -3.04 -29.81 -14.51
C ALA A 59 -3.86 -29.97 -13.22
N GLN A 60 -4.85 -30.86 -13.22
CA GLN A 60 -5.67 -31.13 -12.04
C GLN A 60 -4.85 -31.74 -10.89
N ILE A 61 -3.94 -32.67 -11.20
CA ILE A 61 -3.08 -33.32 -10.20
C ILE A 61 -2.09 -32.31 -9.58
N LEU A 62 -1.44 -31.48 -10.40
CA LEU A 62 -0.52 -30.44 -9.89
C LEU A 62 -1.23 -29.38 -9.05
N LEU A 63 -2.51 -29.14 -9.36
CA LEU A 63 -3.36 -28.20 -8.64
C LEU A 63 -3.95 -28.81 -7.34
N ALA A 64 -3.87 -30.11 -7.09
CA ALA A 64 -4.46 -30.75 -5.91
C ALA A 64 -3.52 -30.83 -4.68
N GLY A 65 -2.32 -30.24 -4.75
CA GLY A 65 -1.37 -30.24 -3.62
C GLY A 65 -1.90 -29.51 -2.36
N PRO A 66 -1.37 -29.79 -1.16
CA PRO A 66 -1.98 -29.47 0.14
C PRO A 66 -2.16 -27.97 0.44
N ASN A 67 -1.56 -27.09 -0.36
CA ASN A 67 -1.48 -25.65 -0.11
C ASN A 67 -2.55 -24.85 -0.87
N LYS A 68 -3.80 -25.31 -0.86
CA LYS A 68 -4.91 -24.50 -1.37
C LYS A 68 -5.91 -24.22 -0.28
N CYS A 69 -5.81 -22.99 0.25
CA CYS A 69 -6.94 -22.30 0.84
C CYS A 69 -8.15 -22.50 -0.07
N ALA A 70 -9.20 -23.08 0.49
CA ALA A 70 -10.44 -23.37 -0.19
C ALA A 70 -10.90 -22.14 -1.00
N LYS A 71 -10.94 -22.27 -2.32
CA LYS A 71 -11.77 -21.40 -3.16
C LYS A 71 -13.23 -21.83 -2.95
N ASN A 72 -13.73 -21.58 -1.76
CA ASN A 72 -15.14 -21.74 -1.46
C ASN A 72 -15.89 -20.54 -2.03
N GLY A 73 -16.60 -20.80 -3.11
CA GLY A 73 -17.97 -20.35 -3.33
C GLY A 73 -18.27 -18.86 -3.16
N GLY A 74 -18.41 -18.18 -4.28
CA GLY A 74 -19.15 -16.93 -4.33
C GLY A 74 -18.63 -16.01 -5.41
N SER A 75 -19.45 -15.77 -6.42
CA SER A 75 -19.41 -14.59 -7.27
C SER A 75 -19.49 -13.33 -6.40
N VAL A 76 -18.38 -12.95 -5.78
CA VAL A 76 -18.15 -11.57 -5.37
C VAL A 76 -17.34 -11.01 -6.52
N ASP A 77 -17.96 -10.05 -7.21
CA ASP A 77 -17.35 -9.18 -8.19
C ASP A 77 -15.85 -9.05 -7.90
N ASP A 78 -15.00 -9.48 -8.84
CA ASP A 78 -13.56 -9.58 -8.66
C ASP A 78 -12.96 -8.17 -8.61
N ILE A 79 -13.26 -7.46 -7.52
CA ILE A 79 -12.95 -6.06 -7.31
C ILE A 79 -11.43 -5.96 -7.21
N SER A 80 -10.83 -5.35 -8.22
CA SER A 80 -9.40 -5.06 -8.20
C SER A 80 -9.21 -3.68 -7.62
N TYR A 81 -8.40 -3.59 -6.57
CA TYR A 81 -8.03 -2.29 -6.01
C TYR A 81 -6.91 -1.66 -6.82
N SER A 82 -6.94 -0.32 -6.90
CA SER A 82 -5.95 0.47 -7.63
C SER A 82 -4.51 0.09 -7.23
N SER A 83 -3.59 0.14 -8.19
CA SER A 83 -2.17 -0.07 -7.95
C SER A 83 -1.58 0.92 -6.94
N LEU A 84 -2.24 2.07 -6.74
CA LEU A 84 -1.86 3.08 -5.76
C LEU A 84 -1.90 2.53 -4.33
N LEU A 85 -2.93 1.76 -3.97
CA LEU A 85 -3.03 1.15 -2.65
C LEU A 85 -1.91 0.16 -2.38
N LYS A 86 -1.49 -0.57 -3.42
CA LYS A 86 -0.42 -1.56 -3.33
C LYS A 86 0.97 -0.93 -3.18
N LYS A 87 1.12 0.36 -3.52
CA LYS A 87 2.39 1.10 -3.36
C LYS A 87 2.56 1.69 -1.97
N LEU A 88 1.48 1.79 -1.18
CA LEU A 88 1.57 2.30 0.18
C LEU A 88 2.34 1.28 1.04
N PRO A 89 3.36 1.72 1.79
CA PRO A 89 3.98 0.85 2.77
C PRO A 89 2.97 0.58 3.90
N PRO A 90 2.88 -0.66 4.42
CA PRO A 90 1.93 -1.01 5.48
C PRO A 90 2.29 -0.39 6.84
N THR A 91 3.50 0.17 6.99
CA THR A 91 3.97 0.81 8.22
C THR A 91 4.73 2.10 7.93
N SER A 92 4.77 3.01 8.92
CA SER A 92 5.52 4.27 8.88
C SER A 92 7.04 4.10 9.03
N ASN A 93 7.54 2.88 9.26
CA ASN A 93 8.93 2.61 9.62
C ASN A 93 9.96 3.21 8.63
N VAL A 94 9.64 3.20 7.33
CA VAL A 94 10.50 3.82 6.30
C VAL A 94 10.65 5.33 6.53
N CYS A 95 9.54 6.01 6.81
CA CYS A 95 9.55 7.45 7.11
C CYS A 95 10.23 7.73 8.45
N GLU A 96 9.96 6.93 9.49
CA GLU A 96 10.60 7.10 10.79
C GLU A 96 12.12 6.92 10.73
N ARG A 97 12.60 5.93 9.98
CA ARG A 97 14.04 5.74 9.73
C ARG A 97 14.65 6.95 9.01
N LEU A 98 13.95 7.49 8.01
CA LEU A 98 14.38 8.72 7.34
C LEU A 98 14.48 9.88 8.33
N PHE A 99 13.43 10.14 9.12
CA PHE A 99 13.44 11.24 10.08
C PHE A 99 14.47 11.08 11.20
N ARG A 100 14.75 9.85 11.64
CA ARG A 100 15.86 9.59 12.57
C ARG A 100 17.21 9.92 11.95
N GLN A 101 17.43 9.59 10.68
CA GLN A 101 18.66 9.98 9.98
C GLN A 101 18.75 11.49 9.78
N CYS A 102 17.64 12.14 9.40
CA CYS A 102 17.53 13.60 9.32
C CYS A 102 17.95 14.26 10.64
N ASN A 103 17.43 13.75 11.76
CA ASN A 103 17.71 14.31 13.08
C ASN A 103 19.18 14.20 13.47
N LEU A 104 19.85 13.10 13.10
CA LEU A 104 21.30 12.94 13.30
C LEU A 104 22.11 13.97 12.48
N VAL A 105 21.65 14.30 11.28
CA VAL A 105 22.29 15.27 10.38
C VAL A 105 21.98 16.72 10.79
N LEU A 106 20.89 16.98 11.52
CA LEU A 106 20.54 18.30 12.09
C LEU A 106 21.22 18.58 13.45
N THR A 107 22.28 17.85 13.78
CA THR A 107 23.07 18.10 14.99
C THR A 107 23.72 19.50 14.96
N PRO A 108 24.09 20.07 16.12
CA PRO A 108 24.67 21.42 16.21
C PRO A 108 25.91 21.67 15.33
N GLN A 109 26.61 20.61 14.94
CA GLN A 109 27.77 20.68 14.05
C GLN A 109 27.39 21.02 12.60
N CYS A 110 26.11 20.85 12.24
CA CYS A 110 25.56 21.05 10.90
C CYS A 110 24.66 22.30 10.80
N THR A 111 24.59 23.16 11.82
CA THR A 111 23.84 24.42 11.80
C THR A 111 24.34 25.43 10.77
N CYS A 112 25.53 25.21 10.21
CA CYS A 112 26.07 26.00 9.10
C CYS A 112 25.42 25.67 7.74
N MET A 113 24.48 24.72 7.67
CA MET A 113 23.82 24.32 6.44
C MET A 113 22.43 24.94 6.31
N LEU A 114 22.15 25.55 5.16
CA LEU A 114 20.84 26.13 4.86
C LEU A 114 19.77 25.01 4.78
N PRO A 115 18.53 25.22 5.27
CA PRO A 115 17.48 24.20 5.22
C PRO A 115 17.22 23.60 3.83
N ALA A 116 17.31 24.42 2.77
CA ALA A 116 17.15 23.95 1.38
C ALA A 116 18.25 22.94 0.98
N ASN A 117 19.49 23.16 1.41
CA ASN A 117 20.59 22.24 1.13
C ASN A 117 20.41 20.94 1.91
N PHE A 118 19.86 21.01 3.12
CA PHE A 118 19.52 19.85 3.93
C PHE A 118 18.46 18.97 3.29
N GLU A 119 17.35 19.58 2.86
CA GLU A 119 16.28 18.87 2.17
C GLU A 119 16.80 18.17 0.91
N LEU A 120 17.63 18.86 0.11
CA LEU A 120 18.25 18.29 -1.09
C LEU A 120 19.17 17.11 -0.76
N LEU A 121 20.04 17.24 0.25
CA LEU A 121 20.96 16.17 0.63
C LEU A 121 20.21 14.93 1.12
N MET A 122 19.18 15.12 1.96
CA MET A 122 18.35 14.03 2.46
C MET A 122 17.53 13.38 1.34
N PHE A 123 17.03 14.17 0.38
CA PHE A 123 16.37 13.67 -0.81
C PHE A 123 17.30 12.80 -1.66
N LEU A 124 18.50 13.30 -2.01
CA LEU A 124 19.48 12.54 -2.79
C LEU A 124 19.91 11.26 -2.06
N ARG A 125 20.12 11.35 -0.74
CA ARG A 125 20.49 10.19 0.08
C ARG A 125 19.41 9.11 0.10
N ALA A 126 18.15 9.49 0.27
CA ALA A 126 17.02 8.55 0.31
C ALA A 126 16.82 7.82 -1.03
N ASN A 127 17.14 8.47 -2.15
CA ASN A 127 16.96 7.94 -3.50
C ASN A 127 18.24 7.32 -4.10
N ARG A 128 19.36 7.23 -3.34
CA ARG A 128 20.65 6.74 -3.87
C ARG A 128 20.60 5.33 -4.48
N ASN A 129 19.68 4.48 -4.01
CA ASN A 129 19.57 3.07 -4.40
C ASN A 129 18.21 2.74 -5.06
N MET A 130 17.43 3.76 -5.44
CA MET A 130 16.25 3.58 -6.30
C MET A 130 16.66 3.55 -7.76
#